data_AF-A0AAE6UXZ4-F1
#
_entry.id   AF-A0AAE6UXZ4-F1
#
_cell.length_a   1.000
_cell.length_b   1.000
_cell.length_c   1.000
_cell.angle_alpha   90.00
_cell.angle_beta   90.00
_cell.angle_gamma   90.00
#
_symmetry.space_group_name_H-M   'P 1'
#
loop_
_entity.id
_entity.type
_entity.pdbx_description
1 polymer ?
#
loop_
_entity_poly.entity_id
_entity_poly.type
_entity_poly.pdbx_seq_one_letter_code
_entity_poly.pdbx_strand_id
1 'polypeptide(L)'
;MDLKKFFKDKKNIALTVLSVLLIGSFSAQGSKDHELSQAETKIEQLSREIDDTKSDLIDSQNELSDFKEENAKYIEIGKKEYQKVKAIEDEALAAVTKLENDQTQANLDAATNKVNAVTDSKVKEKLQKRIATVKTAIEAKKQQEAINAAETAVKKLESDQKRENVDDAKNKVNAVDDSAKKDAFNNRINAVVSAIDAKEAEAARQAEEARKAEAARQAQEQAAAAAQQSDATTVYITNTGRRYHLSPYCRGLNPSKSTTPTTLSNAIAAGYTRCKFE
;
A
#
# COMPACT_ATOMS: atom_id res chain seq x y z
N MET A 1 -31.55 -54.76 25.53
CA MET A 1 -32.35 -55.95 25.89
C MET A 1 -31.54 -57.18 25.52
N ASP A 2 -31.28 -58.07 26.47
CA ASP A 2 -30.37 -59.21 26.29
C ASP A 2 -31.08 -60.36 25.57
N LEU A 3 -30.89 -60.42 24.24
CA LEU A 3 -31.53 -61.41 23.36
C LEU A 3 -31.24 -62.86 23.80
N LYS A 4 -30.10 -63.13 24.45
CA LYS A 4 -29.75 -64.48 24.93
C LYS A 4 -30.72 -64.99 26.01
N LYS A 5 -31.26 -64.10 26.85
CA LYS A 5 -32.24 -64.47 27.89
C LYS A 5 -33.60 -64.83 27.27
N PHE A 6 -34.03 -64.07 26.27
CA PHE A 6 -35.33 -64.27 25.61
C PHE A 6 -35.40 -65.60 24.84
N PHE A 7 -34.31 -66.03 24.20
CA PHE A 7 -34.25 -67.33 23.52
C PHE A 7 -34.15 -68.52 24.47
N LYS A 8 -33.54 -68.35 25.66
CA LYS A 8 -33.41 -69.44 26.65
C LYS A 8 -34.75 -69.78 27.30
N ASP A 9 -35.58 -68.79 27.57
CA ASP A 9 -36.90 -69.00 28.18
C ASP A 9 -37.91 -69.62 27.20
N LYS A 10 -37.87 -69.24 25.90
CA LYS A 10 -38.73 -69.86 24.88
C LYS A 10 -38.39 -71.33 24.59
N LYS A 11 -37.11 -71.71 24.66
CA LYS A 11 -36.66 -73.10 24.40
C LYS A 11 -37.19 -74.09 25.45
N ASN A 12 -37.29 -73.64 26.71
CA ASN A 12 -37.81 -74.46 27.82
C ASN A 12 -39.34 -74.59 27.80
N ILE A 13 -40.05 -73.59 27.28
CA ILE A 13 -41.53 -73.61 27.15
C ILE A 13 -41.95 -74.50 25.97
N ALA A 14 -41.23 -74.48 24.85
CA ALA A 14 -41.51 -75.38 23.71
C ALA A 14 -41.33 -76.87 24.07
N LEU A 15 -40.32 -77.19 24.87
CA LEU A 15 -40.02 -78.57 25.31
C LEU A 15 -41.05 -79.14 26.31
N THR A 16 -41.66 -78.27 27.13
CA THR A 16 -42.70 -78.66 28.10
C THR A 16 -44.08 -78.80 27.46
N VAL A 17 -44.42 -78.01 26.43
CA VAL A 17 -45.68 -78.18 25.68
C VAL A 17 -45.65 -79.46 24.82
N LEU A 18 -44.50 -79.81 24.23
CA LEU A 18 -44.36 -81.05 23.44
C LEU A 18 -44.48 -82.32 24.30
N SER A 19 -44.02 -82.27 25.55
CA SER A 19 -44.11 -83.41 26.48
C SER A 19 -45.49 -83.59 27.11
N VAL A 20 -46.29 -82.52 27.21
CA VAL A 20 -47.68 -82.60 27.71
C VAL A 20 -48.67 -83.00 26.62
N LEU A 21 -48.43 -82.65 25.35
CA LEU A 21 -49.28 -83.08 24.22
C LEU A 21 -49.15 -84.58 23.86
N LEU A 22 -48.06 -85.24 24.29
CA LEU A 22 -47.81 -86.67 24.03
C LEU A 22 -48.47 -87.62 25.05
N ILE A 23 -49.06 -87.12 26.14
CA ILE A 23 -49.62 -87.97 27.23
C ILE A 23 -51.15 -87.93 27.26
N GLY A 24 -51.80 -87.02 26.54
CA GLY A 24 -53.24 -86.77 26.67
C GLY A 24 -54.12 -87.26 25.52
N SER A 25 -54.06 -88.54 25.10
CA SER A 25 -55.17 -89.25 24.41
C SER A 25 -54.80 -90.70 24.06
N PHE A 26 -55.08 -91.66 24.95
CA PHE A 26 -55.06 -93.08 24.62
C PHE A 26 -56.41 -93.72 24.94
N SER A 27 -57.34 -93.74 23.98
CA SER A 27 -58.49 -94.67 23.94
C SER A 27 -59.24 -94.64 22.58
N ALA A 28 -58.70 -95.31 21.55
CA ALA A 28 -59.40 -95.93 20.40
C ALA A 28 -58.37 -96.54 19.44
N GLN A 29 -58.42 -97.85 19.15
CA GLN A 29 -57.32 -98.62 18.52
C GLN A 29 -57.37 -98.68 16.97
N GLY A 30 -58.18 -97.85 16.30
CA GLY A 30 -58.28 -97.81 14.83
C GLY A 30 -57.73 -96.55 14.15
N SER A 31 -57.44 -95.49 14.92
CA SER A 31 -56.92 -94.19 14.43
C SER A 31 -55.42 -93.97 14.69
N LYS A 32 -54.82 -94.80 15.55
CA LYS A 32 -53.48 -94.58 16.13
C LYS A 32 -52.33 -94.65 15.13
N ASP A 33 -52.38 -95.58 14.18
CA ASP A 33 -51.27 -95.76 13.22
C ASP A 33 -51.22 -94.61 12.19
N HIS A 34 -52.39 -94.06 11.83
CA HIS A 34 -52.48 -92.88 10.97
C HIS A 34 -52.01 -91.61 11.70
N GLU A 35 -52.40 -91.45 12.97
CA GLU A 35 -51.97 -90.33 13.83
C GLU A 35 -50.46 -90.38 14.13
N LEU A 36 -49.87 -91.57 14.28
CA LEU A 36 -48.44 -91.74 14.50
C LEU A 36 -47.61 -91.38 13.25
N SER A 37 -48.02 -91.87 12.08
CA SER A 37 -47.37 -91.53 10.80
C SER A 37 -47.47 -90.03 10.48
N GLN A 38 -48.60 -89.41 10.81
CA GLN A 38 -48.78 -87.96 10.70
C GLN A 38 -47.89 -87.19 11.70
N ALA A 39 -47.62 -87.75 12.87
CA ALA A 39 -46.70 -87.15 13.84
C ALA A 39 -45.24 -87.26 13.37
N GLU A 40 -44.82 -88.39 12.81
CA GLU A 40 -43.46 -88.60 12.28
C GLU A 40 -43.14 -87.64 11.12
N THR A 41 -44.04 -87.52 10.14
CA THR A 41 -43.89 -86.58 9.01
C THR A 41 -43.81 -85.14 9.47
N LYS A 42 -44.59 -84.77 10.49
CA LYS A 42 -44.56 -83.42 11.08
C LYS A 42 -43.28 -83.16 11.86
N ILE A 43 -42.74 -84.16 12.56
CA ILE A 43 -41.44 -84.07 13.24
C ILE A 43 -40.33 -83.86 12.20
N GLU A 44 -40.36 -84.59 11.09
CA GLU A 44 -39.37 -84.44 10.02
C GLU A 44 -39.44 -83.06 9.36
N GLN A 45 -40.66 -82.55 9.08
CA GLN A 45 -40.87 -81.20 8.59
C GLN A 45 -40.33 -80.15 9.57
N LEU A 46 -40.67 -80.26 10.85
CA LEU A 46 -40.17 -79.34 11.89
C LEU A 46 -38.65 -79.40 12.01
N SER A 47 -38.04 -80.57 11.85
CA SER A 47 -36.57 -80.70 11.86
C SER A 47 -35.94 -79.95 10.69
N ARG A 48 -36.49 -80.06 9.48
CA ARG A 48 -36.02 -79.32 8.31
C ARG A 48 -36.20 -77.81 8.50
N GLU A 49 -37.37 -77.37 8.97
CA GLU A 49 -37.62 -75.96 9.28
C GLU A 49 -36.65 -75.40 10.33
N ILE A 50 -36.26 -76.20 11.33
CA ILE A 50 -35.26 -75.81 12.34
C ILE A 50 -33.88 -75.65 11.70
N ASP A 51 -33.48 -76.57 10.82
CA ASP A 51 -32.19 -76.51 10.13
C ASP A 51 -32.12 -75.32 9.16
N ASP A 52 -33.18 -75.07 8.40
CA ASP A 52 -33.31 -73.90 7.51
C ASP A 52 -33.26 -72.60 8.32
N THR A 53 -34.05 -72.49 9.40
CA THR A 53 -34.03 -71.31 10.29
C THR A 53 -32.65 -71.08 10.91
N LYS A 54 -31.91 -72.14 11.22
CA LYS A 54 -30.55 -72.04 11.74
C LYS A 54 -29.57 -71.55 10.66
N SER A 55 -29.74 -71.99 9.41
CA SER A 55 -28.98 -71.46 8.27
C SER A 55 -29.25 -69.97 8.08
N ASP A 56 -30.53 -69.58 8.00
CA ASP A 56 -30.95 -68.17 7.87
C ASP A 56 -30.41 -67.28 8.99
N LEU A 57 -30.36 -67.81 10.22
CA LEU A 57 -29.78 -67.12 11.37
C LEU A 57 -28.26 -66.90 11.21
N ILE A 58 -27.54 -67.87 10.67
CA ILE A 58 -26.10 -67.75 10.41
C ILE A 58 -25.87 -66.70 9.31
N ASP A 59 -26.64 -66.74 8.24
CA ASP A 59 -26.55 -65.77 7.14
C ASP A 59 -26.84 -64.35 7.64
N SER A 60 -27.90 -64.17 8.43
CA SER A 60 -28.23 -62.89 9.07
C SER A 60 -27.12 -62.40 10.01
N GLN A 61 -26.42 -63.30 10.71
CA GLN A 61 -25.29 -62.94 11.57
C GLN A 61 -24.08 -62.48 10.75
N ASN A 62 -23.83 -63.12 9.61
CA ASN A 62 -22.77 -62.74 8.69
C ASN A 62 -23.05 -61.36 8.08
N GLU A 63 -24.26 -61.14 7.55
CA GLU A 63 -24.68 -59.83 7.03
C GLU A 63 -24.56 -58.70 8.07
N LEU A 64 -24.95 -58.96 9.32
CA LEU A 64 -24.81 -58.00 10.41
C LEU A 64 -23.34 -57.70 10.73
N SER A 65 -22.46 -58.68 10.60
CA SER A 65 -21.02 -58.50 10.78
C SER A 65 -20.44 -57.62 9.67
N ASP A 66 -20.79 -57.90 8.41
CA ASP A 66 -20.35 -57.14 7.25
C ASP A 66 -20.83 -55.68 7.32
N PHE A 67 -22.09 -55.46 7.70
CA PHE A 67 -22.63 -54.12 7.91
C PHE A 67 -21.88 -53.35 9.01
N LYS A 68 -21.52 -54.01 10.12
CA LYS A 68 -20.74 -53.36 11.19
C LYS A 68 -19.36 -52.94 10.70
N GLU A 69 -18.71 -53.78 9.89
CA GLU A 69 -17.41 -53.46 9.31
C GLU A 69 -17.53 -52.28 8.33
N GLU A 70 -18.53 -52.28 7.46
CA GLU A 70 -18.76 -51.20 6.50
C GLU A 70 -19.10 -49.88 7.21
N ASN A 71 -19.97 -49.92 8.22
CA ASN A 71 -20.31 -48.74 9.01
C ASN A 71 -19.10 -48.16 9.75
N ALA A 72 -18.18 -49.01 10.23
CA ALA A 72 -16.92 -48.55 10.82
C ALA A 72 -16.07 -47.76 9.80
N LYS A 73 -16.02 -48.21 8.53
CA LYS A 73 -15.33 -47.50 7.44
C LYS A 73 -15.96 -46.13 7.18
N TYR A 74 -17.29 -46.02 7.12
CA TYR A 74 -17.97 -44.72 6.94
C TYR A 74 -17.71 -43.74 8.08
N ILE A 75 -17.71 -44.22 9.33
CA ILE A 75 -17.38 -43.39 10.50
C ILE A 75 -15.94 -42.86 10.40
N GLU A 76 -14.99 -43.69 9.95
CA GLU A 76 -13.60 -43.27 9.77
C GLU A 76 -13.45 -42.21 8.68
N ILE A 77 -14.14 -42.39 7.55
CA ILE A 77 -14.17 -41.40 6.46
C ILE A 77 -14.75 -40.07 6.96
N GLY A 78 -15.87 -40.10 7.68
CA GLY A 78 -16.49 -38.90 8.25
C GLY A 78 -15.56 -38.16 9.22
N LYS A 79 -14.83 -38.90 10.08
CA LYS A 79 -13.81 -38.31 10.97
C LYS A 79 -12.68 -37.64 10.20
N LYS A 80 -12.17 -38.30 9.16
CA LYS A 80 -11.09 -37.76 8.30
C LYS A 80 -11.55 -36.48 7.61
N GLU A 81 -12.77 -36.45 7.08
CA GLU A 81 -13.30 -35.28 6.39
C GLU A 81 -13.53 -34.11 7.35
N TYR A 82 -14.09 -34.38 8.53
CA TYR A 82 -14.21 -33.38 9.59
C TYR A 82 -12.85 -32.77 9.99
N GLN A 83 -11.82 -33.59 10.13
CA GLN A 83 -10.46 -33.11 10.46
C GLN A 83 -9.88 -32.20 9.37
N LYS A 84 -10.11 -32.52 8.08
CA LYS A 84 -9.66 -31.66 6.98
C LYS A 84 -10.33 -30.28 7.01
N VAL A 85 -11.67 -30.26 7.16
CA VAL A 85 -12.43 -29.00 7.25
C VAL A 85 -11.96 -28.18 8.44
N LYS A 86 -11.78 -28.82 9.59
CA LYS A 86 -11.28 -28.16 10.80
C LYS A 86 -9.87 -27.59 10.61
N ALA A 87 -8.97 -28.32 9.96
CA ALA A 87 -7.62 -27.82 9.67
C ALA A 87 -7.64 -26.59 8.76
N ILE A 88 -8.52 -26.54 7.76
CA ILE A 88 -8.72 -25.36 6.91
C ILE A 88 -9.21 -24.17 7.72
N GLU A 89 -10.18 -24.37 8.62
CA GLU A 89 -10.69 -23.32 9.52
C GLU A 89 -9.61 -22.81 10.48
N ASP A 90 -8.83 -23.70 11.08
CA ASP A 90 -7.74 -23.36 11.99
C ASP A 90 -6.63 -22.58 11.27
N GLU A 91 -6.25 -22.98 10.06
CA GLU A 91 -5.29 -22.26 9.21
C GLU A 91 -5.80 -20.85 8.83
N ALA A 92 -7.09 -20.74 8.47
CA ALA A 92 -7.70 -19.46 8.15
C ALA A 92 -7.73 -18.53 9.37
N LEU A 93 -8.11 -19.05 10.54
CA LEU A 93 -8.11 -18.31 11.79
C LEU A 93 -6.71 -17.81 12.15
N ALA A 94 -5.70 -18.68 12.06
CA ALA A 94 -4.31 -18.31 12.31
C ALA A 94 -3.82 -17.22 11.35
N ALA A 95 -4.17 -17.30 10.07
CA ALA A 95 -3.81 -16.28 9.08
C ALA A 95 -4.48 -14.92 9.36
N VAL A 96 -5.76 -14.90 9.75
CA VAL A 96 -6.45 -13.66 10.15
C VAL A 96 -5.82 -13.06 11.41
N THR A 97 -5.54 -13.86 12.43
CA THR A 97 -4.87 -13.36 13.64
C THR A 97 -3.48 -12.83 13.35
N LYS A 98 -2.73 -13.46 12.43
CA LYS A 98 -1.44 -12.92 11.97
C LYS A 98 -1.61 -11.56 11.29
N LEU A 99 -2.59 -11.41 10.41
CA LEU A 99 -2.90 -10.14 9.74
C LEU A 99 -3.28 -9.04 10.75
N GLU A 100 -4.05 -9.37 11.78
CA GLU A 100 -4.44 -8.41 12.81
C GLU A 100 -3.24 -7.88 13.62
N ASN A 101 -2.26 -8.74 13.89
CA ASN A 101 -1.05 -8.38 14.62
C ASN A 101 0.00 -7.71 13.73
N ASP A 102 0.08 -8.10 12.47
CA ASP A 102 1.05 -7.62 11.49
C ASP A 102 0.34 -7.23 10.18
N GLN A 103 -0.10 -5.97 10.16
CA GLN A 103 -0.97 -5.38 9.14
C GLN A 103 -0.21 -5.06 7.84
N THR A 104 0.24 -6.10 7.14
CA THR A 104 0.92 -5.98 5.85
C THR A 104 0.06 -6.48 4.71
N GLN A 105 0.32 -5.98 3.49
CA GLN A 105 -0.36 -6.46 2.28
C GLN A 105 -0.15 -7.96 2.07
N ALA A 106 1.06 -8.46 2.34
CA ALA A 106 1.37 -9.89 2.22
C ALA A 106 0.53 -10.75 3.17
N ASN A 107 0.35 -10.33 4.42
CA ASN A 107 -0.53 -11.04 5.36
C ASN A 107 -2.01 -10.87 4.99
N LEU A 108 -2.41 -9.74 4.40
CA LEU A 108 -3.77 -9.50 3.93
C LEU A 108 -4.15 -10.47 2.81
N ASP A 109 -3.27 -10.64 1.84
CA ASP A 109 -3.44 -11.56 0.72
C ASP A 109 -3.46 -13.02 1.22
N ALA A 110 -2.54 -13.38 2.12
CA ALA A 110 -2.48 -14.72 2.71
C ALA A 110 -3.76 -15.07 3.50
N ALA A 111 -4.25 -14.16 4.35
CA ALA A 111 -5.47 -14.34 5.12
C ALA A 111 -6.70 -14.45 4.19
N THR A 112 -6.79 -13.59 3.18
CA THR A 112 -7.88 -13.63 2.19
C THR A 112 -7.93 -14.97 1.46
N ASN A 113 -6.77 -15.46 1.00
CA ASN A 113 -6.67 -16.74 0.31
C ASN A 113 -7.10 -17.94 1.19
N LYS A 114 -6.64 -17.97 2.45
CA LYS A 114 -7.02 -19.04 3.39
C LYS A 114 -8.50 -18.99 3.76
N VAL A 115 -9.06 -17.80 4.00
CA VAL A 115 -10.50 -17.64 4.30
C VAL A 115 -11.37 -18.01 3.10
N ASN A 116 -10.90 -17.80 1.87
CA ASN A 116 -11.64 -18.22 0.68
C ASN A 116 -11.82 -19.74 0.58
N ALA A 117 -10.88 -20.52 1.14
CA ALA A 117 -10.95 -21.98 1.19
C ALA A 117 -11.90 -22.53 2.27
N VAL A 118 -12.34 -21.70 3.23
CA VAL A 118 -13.29 -22.11 4.27
C VAL A 118 -14.66 -22.40 3.65
N THR A 119 -15.23 -23.56 3.97
CA THR A 119 -16.52 -24.02 3.44
C THR A 119 -17.70 -23.61 4.31
N ASP A 120 -17.53 -23.50 5.64
CA ASP A 120 -18.58 -23.00 6.52
C ASP A 120 -18.83 -21.51 6.26
N SER A 121 -20.04 -21.19 5.80
CA SER A 121 -20.41 -19.84 5.39
C SER A 121 -20.39 -18.84 6.53
N LYS A 122 -20.75 -19.26 7.76
CA LYS A 122 -20.81 -18.38 8.93
C LYS A 122 -19.40 -18.08 9.45
N VAL A 123 -18.51 -19.07 9.48
CA VAL A 123 -17.10 -18.88 9.84
C VAL A 123 -16.44 -17.97 8.81
N LYS A 124 -16.64 -18.26 7.51
CA LYS A 124 -16.11 -17.44 6.42
C LYS A 124 -16.55 -15.98 6.52
N GLU A 125 -17.84 -15.72 6.72
CA GLU A 125 -18.37 -14.36 6.85
C GLU A 125 -17.74 -13.61 8.04
N LYS A 126 -17.59 -14.26 9.20
CA LYS A 126 -16.95 -13.66 10.38
C LYS A 126 -15.49 -13.30 10.11
N LEU A 127 -14.73 -14.18 9.48
CA LEU A 127 -13.32 -13.93 9.16
C LEU A 127 -13.18 -12.85 8.07
N GLN A 128 -14.06 -12.83 7.07
CA GLN A 128 -14.09 -11.78 6.05
C GLN A 128 -14.35 -10.40 6.63
N LYS A 129 -15.24 -10.28 7.62
CA LYS A 129 -15.48 -9.01 8.34
C LYS A 129 -14.22 -8.51 9.03
N ARG A 130 -13.49 -9.38 9.73
CA ARG A 130 -12.20 -9.04 10.38
C ARG A 130 -11.16 -8.59 9.34
N ILE A 131 -11.03 -9.33 8.24
CA ILE A 131 -10.14 -8.95 7.13
C ILE A 131 -10.51 -7.57 6.57
N ALA A 132 -11.80 -7.29 6.36
CA ALA A 132 -12.25 -6.00 5.84
C ALA A 132 -11.90 -4.84 6.80
N THR A 133 -12.06 -5.04 8.11
CA THR A 133 -11.64 -4.06 9.11
C THR A 133 -10.13 -3.79 9.04
N VAL A 134 -9.30 -4.83 8.98
CA VAL A 134 -7.85 -4.66 8.88
C VAL A 134 -7.43 -4.02 7.56
N LYS A 135 -8.07 -4.39 6.44
CA LYS A 135 -7.84 -3.75 5.13
C LYS A 135 -8.07 -2.24 5.20
N THR A 136 -9.17 -1.80 5.80
CA THR A 136 -9.45 -0.38 6.00
C THR A 136 -8.39 0.29 6.87
N ALA A 137 -7.91 -0.38 7.92
CA ALA A 137 -6.84 0.14 8.77
C ALA A 137 -5.49 0.27 8.01
N ILE A 138 -5.14 -0.69 7.16
CA ILE A 138 -3.94 -0.64 6.31
C ILE A 138 -4.00 0.57 5.37
N GLU A 139 -5.12 0.77 4.68
CA GLU A 139 -5.27 1.92 3.78
C GLU A 139 -5.26 3.25 4.54
N ALA A 140 -5.91 3.33 5.70
CA ALA A 140 -5.87 4.53 6.54
C ALA A 140 -4.44 4.87 6.99
N LYS A 141 -3.65 3.85 7.37
CA LYS A 141 -2.24 4.03 7.75
C LYS A 141 -1.40 4.53 6.58
N LYS A 142 -1.57 3.94 5.40
CA LYS A 142 -0.88 4.37 4.17
C LYS A 142 -1.21 5.81 3.80
N GLN A 143 -2.48 6.21 3.90
CA GLN A 143 -2.88 7.60 3.70
C GLN A 143 -2.26 8.55 4.72
N GLN A 144 -2.22 8.14 6.00
CA GLN A 144 -1.59 8.94 7.04
C GLN A 144 -0.09 9.12 6.81
N GLU A 145 0.62 8.08 6.35
CA GLU A 145 2.03 8.17 5.98
C GLU A 145 2.25 9.13 4.80
N ALA A 146 1.39 9.09 3.77
CA ALA A 146 1.43 10.05 2.66
C ALA A 146 1.20 11.49 3.12
N ILE A 147 0.23 11.71 4.02
CA ILE A 147 -0.05 13.02 4.62
C ILE A 147 1.16 13.52 5.41
N ASN A 148 1.78 12.67 6.22
CA ASN A 148 2.96 13.04 7.01
C ASN A 148 4.16 13.39 6.11
N ALA A 149 4.36 12.65 5.03
CA ALA A 149 5.42 12.91 4.06
C ALA A 149 5.18 14.25 3.32
N ALA A 150 3.95 14.52 2.90
CA ALA A 150 3.56 15.80 2.31
C ALA A 150 3.77 16.97 3.27
N GLU A 151 3.29 16.84 4.51
CA GLU A 151 3.49 17.84 5.57
C GLU A 151 4.98 18.13 5.82
N THR A 152 5.82 17.08 5.85
CA THR A 152 7.27 17.22 6.03
C THR A 152 7.90 18.00 4.87
N ALA A 153 7.54 17.67 3.63
CA ALA A 153 8.09 18.34 2.45
C ALA A 153 7.60 19.80 2.33
N VAL A 154 6.32 20.07 2.63
CA VAL A 154 5.77 21.43 2.66
C VAL A 154 6.46 22.27 3.74
N LYS A 155 6.64 21.73 4.96
CA LYS A 155 7.41 22.41 6.02
C LYS A 155 8.85 22.68 5.61
N LYS A 156 9.50 21.73 4.92
CA LYS A 156 10.85 21.95 4.39
C LYS A 156 10.85 23.12 3.41
N LEU A 157 9.92 23.17 2.45
CA LEU A 157 9.78 24.27 1.50
C LEU A 157 9.49 25.61 2.21
N GLU A 158 8.64 25.62 3.23
CA GLU A 158 8.34 26.81 4.03
C GLU A 158 9.57 27.34 4.78
N SER A 159 10.39 26.44 5.34
CA SER A 159 11.60 26.81 6.09
C SER A 159 12.80 27.14 5.19
N ASP A 160 12.93 26.44 4.07
CA ASP A 160 14.02 26.53 3.10
C ASP A 160 13.39 26.92 1.76
N GLN A 161 12.95 28.18 1.68
CA GLN A 161 12.24 28.81 0.56
C GLN A 161 13.12 28.86 -0.70
N LYS A 162 13.39 27.70 -1.27
CA LYS A 162 14.18 27.48 -2.48
C LYS A 162 13.36 26.72 -3.50
N ARG A 163 13.57 27.06 -4.77
CA ARG A 163 12.91 26.43 -5.92
C ARG A 163 13.10 24.91 -5.96
N GLU A 164 14.28 24.43 -5.60
CA GLU A 164 14.61 22.99 -5.58
C GLU A 164 13.69 22.16 -4.67
N ASN A 165 13.09 22.77 -3.65
CA ASN A 165 12.18 22.10 -2.71
C ASN A 165 10.72 22.07 -3.20
N VAL A 166 10.37 22.84 -4.23
CA VAL A 166 8.99 22.97 -4.72
C VAL A 166 8.51 21.66 -5.34
N ASP A 167 9.36 21.02 -6.15
CA ASP A 167 8.99 19.80 -6.85
C ASP A 167 8.82 18.61 -5.89
N ASP A 168 9.68 18.49 -4.88
CA ASP A 168 9.50 17.47 -3.84
C ASP A 168 8.18 17.68 -3.09
N ALA A 169 7.89 18.91 -2.64
CA ALA A 169 6.63 19.22 -1.96
C ALA A 169 5.40 18.88 -2.83
N LYS A 170 5.39 19.30 -4.10
CA LYS A 170 4.30 18.98 -5.05
C LYS A 170 4.14 17.48 -5.26
N ASN A 171 5.25 16.76 -5.45
CA ASN A 171 5.22 15.31 -5.66
C ASN A 171 4.66 14.57 -4.44
N LYS A 172 5.04 14.94 -3.22
CA LYS A 172 4.50 14.34 -1.99
C LYS A 172 3.03 14.68 -1.79
N VAL A 173 2.60 15.92 -2.05
CA VAL A 173 1.20 16.34 -1.95
C VAL A 173 0.32 15.61 -2.97
N ASN A 174 0.81 15.36 -4.18
CA ASN A 174 0.08 14.62 -5.20
C ASN A 174 -0.29 13.19 -4.78
N ALA A 175 0.51 12.57 -3.90
CA ALA A 175 0.26 11.24 -3.35
C ALA A 175 -0.78 11.20 -2.21
N VAL A 176 -1.30 12.35 -1.76
CA VAL A 176 -2.34 12.43 -0.73
C VAL A 176 -3.73 12.30 -1.37
N ASP A 177 -4.55 11.33 -0.96
CA ASP A 177 -5.88 11.15 -1.56
C ASP A 177 -6.95 12.05 -0.95
N ASP A 178 -6.77 12.49 0.30
CA ASP A 178 -7.66 13.44 0.97
C ASP A 178 -7.62 14.80 0.25
N SER A 179 -8.67 15.12 -0.49
CA SER A 179 -8.75 16.32 -1.32
C SER A 179 -8.63 17.61 -0.50
N ALA A 180 -9.25 17.67 0.67
CA ALA A 180 -9.21 18.85 1.53
C ALA A 180 -7.79 19.11 2.06
N LYS A 181 -7.08 18.05 2.48
CA LYS A 181 -5.67 18.18 2.90
C LYS A 181 -4.76 18.52 1.73
N LYS A 182 -4.97 17.89 0.58
CA LYS A 182 -4.22 18.19 -0.65
C LYS A 182 -4.37 19.66 -1.06
N ASP A 183 -5.59 20.20 -1.03
CA ASP A 183 -5.87 21.60 -1.30
C ASP A 183 -5.20 22.53 -0.28
N ALA A 184 -5.26 22.19 1.01
CA ALA A 184 -4.59 22.95 2.06
C ALA A 184 -3.06 22.99 1.85
N PHE A 185 -2.44 21.88 1.49
CA PHE A 185 -1.00 21.85 1.17
C PHE A 185 -0.67 22.63 -0.10
N ASN A 186 -1.48 22.52 -1.15
CA ASN A 186 -1.26 23.29 -2.38
C ASN A 186 -1.36 24.79 -2.15
N ASN A 187 -2.29 25.25 -1.30
CA ASN A 187 -2.39 26.66 -0.91
C ASN A 187 -1.12 27.15 -0.22
N ARG A 188 -0.55 26.34 0.70
CA ARG A 188 0.73 26.65 1.36
C ARG A 188 1.89 26.69 0.38
N ILE A 189 2.00 25.70 -0.51
CA ILE A 189 3.02 25.66 -1.56
C ILE A 189 2.92 26.92 -2.44
N ASN A 190 1.72 27.29 -2.90
CA ASN A 190 1.52 28.45 -3.76
C ASN A 190 1.90 29.77 -3.07
N ALA A 191 1.60 29.89 -1.77
CA ALA A 191 1.99 31.05 -0.97
C ALA A 191 3.53 31.15 -0.86
N VAL A 192 4.21 30.03 -0.59
CA VAL A 192 5.68 30.01 -0.52
C VAL A 192 6.31 30.29 -1.89
N VAL A 193 5.80 29.69 -2.96
CA VAL A 193 6.26 29.96 -4.33
C VAL A 193 6.14 31.45 -4.65
N SER A 194 5.00 32.07 -4.34
CA SER A 194 4.82 33.52 -4.54
C SER A 194 5.84 34.35 -3.74
N ALA A 195 6.17 33.93 -2.51
CA ALA A 195 7.18 34.60 -1.70
C ALA A 195 8.61 34.43 -2.26
N ILE A 196 8.93 33.25 -2.80
CA ILE A 196 10.20 32.99 -3.50
C ILE A 196 10.30 33.91 -4.72
N ASP A 197 9.27 33.96 -5.56
CA ASP A 197 9.21 34.79 -6.76
C ASP A 197 9.43 36.28 -6.42
N ALA A 198 8.78 36.77 -5.37
CA ALA A 198 8.92 38.15 -4.91
C ALA A 198 10.35 38.45 -4.42
N LYS A 199 10.97 37.52 -3.68
CA LYS A 199 12.35 37.66 -3.19
C LYS A 199 13.36 37.63 -4.33
N GLU A 200 13.19 36.74 -5.30
CA GLU A 200 14.02 36.65 -6.50
C GLU A 200 13.92 37.93 -7.34
N ALA A 201 12.70 38.47 -7.52
CA ALA A 201 12.47 39.71 -8.25
C ALA A 201 13.10 40.92 -7.55
N GLU A 202 12.99 41.02 -6.23
CA GLU A 202 13.60 42.10 -5.45
C GLU A 202 15.13 42.03 -5.49
N ALA A 203 15.71 40.83 -5.34
CA ALA A 203 17.16 40.64 -5.46
C ALA A 203 17.67 41.05 -6.87
N ALA A 204 16.91 40.72 -7.92
CA ALA A 204 17.25 41.12 -9.29
C ALA A 204 17.20 42.65 -9.47
N ARG A 205 16.21 43.32 -8.87
CA ARG A 205 16.11 44.79 -8.87
C ARG A 205 17.27 45.45 -8.15
N GLN A 206 17.61 44.97 -6.95
CA GLN A 206 18.73 45.49 -6.17
C GLN A 206 20.07 45.28 -6.89
N ALA A 207 20.26 44.12 -7.54
CA ALA A 207 21.44 43.88 -8.35
C ALA A 207 21.54 44.84 -9.54
N GLU A 208 20.43 45.14 -10.21
CA GLU A 208 20.40 46.10 -11.31
C GLU A 208 20.68 47.54 -10.84
N GLU A 209 20.11 47.95 -9.72
CA GLU A 209 20.38 49.27 -9.13
C GLU A 209 21.84 49.41 -8.69
N ALA A 210 22.41 48.38 -8.06
CA ALA A 210 23.83 48.34 -7.71
C ALA A 210 24.73 48.43 -8.95
N ARG A 211 24.39 47.74 -10.06
CA ARG A 211 25.12 47.85 -11.33
C ARG A 211 25.07 49.27 -11.90
N LYS A 212 23.92 49.93 -11.86
CA LYS A 212 23.78 51.32 -12.31
C LYS A 212 24.55 52.30 -11.44
N ALA A 213 24.51 52.14 -10.13
CA ALA A 213 25.27 52.97 -9.19
C ALA A 213 26.77 52.83 -9.42
N GLU A 214 27.27 51.60 -9.61
CA GLU A 214 28.69 51.36 -9.90
C GLU A 214 29.10 51.94 -11.26
N ALA A 215 28.29 51.76 -12.31
CA ALA A 215 28.54 52.37 -13.60
C ALA A 215 28.59 53.91 -13.53
N ALA A 216 27.70 54.52 -12.74
CA ALA A 216 27.69 55.97 -12.52
C ALA A 216 28.94 56.45 -11.78
N ARG A 217 29.40 55.71 -10.76
CA ARG A 217 30.65 56.00 -10.05
C ARG A 217 31.86 55.93 -10.97
N GLN A 218 31.97 54.87 -11.77
CA GLN A 218 33.05 54.73 -12.74
C GLN A 218 33.05 55.85 -13.78
N ALA A 219 31.87 56.27 -14.26
CA ALA A 219 31.75 57.40 -15.19
C ALA A 219 32.18 58.73 -14.53
N GLN A 220 31.82 58.97 -13.27
CA GLN A 220 32.28 60.15 -12.52
C GLN A 220 33.79 60.14 -12.28
N GLU A 221 34.38 59.00 -11.91
CA GLU A 221 35.82 58.85 -11.73
C GLU A 221 36.58 59.09 -13.05
N GLN A 222 36.07 58.57 -14.18
CA GLN A 222 36.64 58.84 -15.51
C GLN A 222 36.53 60.32 -15.90
N ALA A 223 35.39 60.96 -15.63
CA ALA A 223 35.22 62.39 -15.89
C ALA A 223 36.16 63.27 -15.05
N ALA A 224 36.34 62.92 -13.76
CA ALA A 224 37.28 63.60 -12.88
C ALA A 224 38.73 63.42 -13.33
N ALA A 225 39.13 62.22 -13.75
CA ALA A 225 40.45 61.95 -14.30
C ALA A 225 40.71 62.73 -15.60
N ALA A 226 39.72 62.80 -16.50
CA ALA A 226 39.83 63.59 -17.73
C ALA A 226 39.97 65.10 -17.46
N ALA A 227 39.24 65.63 -16.46
CA ALA A 227 39.37 67.02 -16.03
C ALA A 227 40.77 67.32 -15.49
N GLN A 228 41.31 66.47 -14.61
CA GLN A 228 42.69 66.61 -14.09
C GLN A 228 43.73 66.59 -15.22
N GLN A 229 43.55 65.74 -16.24
CA GLN A 229 44.44 65.71 -17.40
C GLN A 229 44.39 67.01 -18.23
N SER A 230 43.21 67.62 -18.35
CA SER A 230 43.05 68.90 -19.05
C SER A 230 43.71 70.08 -18.32
N ASP A 231 43.71 70.07 -16.98
CA ASP A 231 44.39 71.07 -16.16
C ASP A 231 45.93 70.87 -16.17
N ALA A 232 46.41 69.64 -16.31
CA ALA A 232 47.85 69.35 -16.44
C ALA A 232 48.42 69.62 -17.84
N THR A 233 47.58 69.71 -18.88
CA THR A 233 48.04 69.91 -20.26
C THR A 233 48.41 71.37 -20.49
N THR A 234 49.70 71.65 -20.72
CA THR A 234 50.19 73.00 -21.04
C THR A 234 49.98 73.30 -22.53
N VAL A 235 49.39 74.45 -22.83
CA VAL A 235 49.20 75.00 -24.18
C VAL A 235 49.74 76.42 -24.26
N TYR A 236 49.94 76.91 -25.48
CA TYR A 236 50.55 78.21 -25.75
C TYR A 236 49.54 79.14 -26.43
N ILE A 237 49.38 80.36 -25.89
CA ILE A 237 48.52 81.42 -26.46
C ILE A 237 49.35 82.64 -26.86
N THR A 238 48.77 83.52 -27.67
CA THR A 238 49.40 84.78 -28.10
C THR A 238 48.55 85.97 -27.66
N ASN A 239 49.17 87.12 -27.41
CA ASN A 239 48.48 88.29 -26.84
C ASN A 239 47.38 88.89 -27.74
N THR A 240 47.47 88.67 -29.06
CA THR A 240 46.54 89.23 -30.06
C THR A 240 45.70 88.17 -30.76
N GLY A 241 46.05 86.89 -30.65
CA GLY A 241 45.33 85.78 -31.27
C GLY A 241 44.21 85.25 -30.38
N ARG A 242 43.20 84.61 -30.98
CA ARG A 242 42.11 83.92 -30.26
C ARG A 242 42.22 82.39 -30.36
N ARG A 243 43.44 81.90 -30.60
CA ARG A 243 43.72 80.47 -30.72
C ARG A 243 44.81 80.00 -29.77
N TYR A 244 44.66 78.79 -29.24
CA TYR A 244 45.69 78.10 -28.47
C TYR A 244 46.41 77.08 -29.35
N HIS A 245 47.63 76.71 -28.94
CA HIS A 245 48.53 75.82 -29.63
C HIS A 245 49.08 74.75 -28.66
N LEU A 246 49.10 73.49 -29.06
CA LEU A 246 49.61 72.34 -28.30
C LEU A 246 51.14 72.31 -28.27
N SER A 247 51.80 72.92 -29.27
CA SER A 247 53.26 73.00 -29.34
C SER A 247 53.72 74.44 -29.47
N PRO A 248 54.83 74.84 -28.82
CA PRO A 248 55.40 76.18 -28.99
C PRO A 248 55.98 76.38 -30.40
N TYR A 249 56.14 75.31 -31.17
CA TYR A 249 56.69 75.32 -32.54
C TYR A 249 55.61 75.19 -33.63
N CYS A 250 54.34 75.36 -33.29
CA CYS A 250 53.26 75.29 -34.26
C CYS A 250 53.44 76.34 -35.38
N ARG A 251 53.27 75.93 -36.65
CA ARG A 251 53.37 76.82 -37.82
C ARG A 251 52.50 78.08 -37.72
N GLY A 252 51.34 77.98 -37.07
CA GLY A 252 50.44 79.10 -36.81
C GLY A 252 51.00 80.17 -35.86
N LEU A 253 52.08 79.90 -35.14
CA LEU A 253 52.78 80.81 -34.23
C LEU A 253 53.91 81.60 -34.90
N ASN A 254 54.35 81.21 -36.10
CA ASN A 254 55.41 81.90 -36.85
C ASN A 254 55.26 83.44 -36.97
N PRO A 255 54.04 84.02 -37.10
CA PRO A 255 53.89 85.47 -37.14
C PRO A 255 53.87 86.15 -35.76
N SER A 256 53.74 85.41 -34.65
CA SER A 256 53.73 85.97 -33.29
C SER A 256 55.14 86.12 -32.73
N LYS A 257 55.44 87.24 -32.09
CA LYS A 257 56.76 87.52 -31.48
C LYS A 257 56.87 87.06 -30.02
N SER A 258 55.78 86.59 -29.41
CA SER A 258 55.74 86.10 -28.04
C SER A 258 54.56 85.13 -27.82
N THR A 259 54.76 84.15 -26.93
CA THR A 259 53.76 83.17 -26.51
C THR A 259 53.75 83.03 -25.00
N THR A 260 52.56 82.90 -24.42
CA THR A 260 52.39 82.66 -22.98
C THR A 260 51.90 81.23 -22.77
N PRO A 261 52.61 80.39 -21.99
CA PRO A 261 52.10 79.08 -21.60
C PRO A 261 50.93 79.25 -20.61
N THR A 262 49.91 78.44 -20.78
CA THR A 262 48.75 78.35 -19.88
C THR A 262 48.22 76.91 -19.90
N THR A 263 47.27 76.56 -19.04
CA THR A 263 46.63 75.24 -19.10
C THR A 263 45.58 75.20 -20.21
N LEU A 264 45.36 74.03 -20.81
CA LEU A 264 44.33 73.84 -21.84
C LEU A 264 42.96 74.31 -21.33
N SER A 265 42.64 73.96 -20.09
CA SER A 265 41.43 74.39 -19.38
C SER A 265 41.29 75.91 -19.33
N ASN A 266 42.33 76.64 -18.88
CA ASN A 266 42.33 78.10 -18.82
C ASN A 266 42.22 78.75 -20.22
N ALA A 267 42.88 78.18 -21.24
CA ALA A 267 42.79 78.68 -22.60
C ALA A 267 41.35 78.55 -23.16
N ILE A 268 40.71 77.40 -22.96
CA ILE A 268 39.32 77.18 -23.41
C ILE A 268 38.35 78.08 -22.64
N ALA A 269 38.50 78.19 -21.31
CA ALA A 269 37.67 79.05 -20.47
C ALA A 269 37.79 80.54 -20.85
N ALA A 270 38.98 80.98 -21.27
CA ALA A 270 39.22 82.31 -21.80
C ALA A 270 38.73 82.50 -23.25
N GLY A 271 38.07 81.50 -23.85
CA GLY A 271 37.45 81.56 -25.17
C GLY A 271 38.41 81.36 -26.35
N TYR A 272 39.62 80.82 -26.11
CA TYR A 272 40.55 80.47 -27.18
C TYR A 272 40.09 79.18 -27.88
N THR A 273 40.20 79.15 -29.20
CA THR A 273 39.89 77.97 -30.02
C THR A 273 41.16 77.27 -30.50
N ARG A 274 41.10 75.96 -30.80
CA ARG A 274 42.29 75.23 -31.27
C ARG A 274 42.81 75.82 -32.59
N CYS A 275 44.14 75.89 -32.75
CA CYS A 275 44.74 76.26 -34.02
C CYS A 275 44.35 75.28 -35.14
N LYS A 276 43.89 75.78 -36.29
CA LYS A 276 43.56 74.94 -37.47
C LYS A 276 44.75 74.23 -38.10
N PHE A 277 45.98 74.58 -37.70
CA PHE A 277 47.21 73.92 -38.17
C PHE A 277 47.62 72.74 -37.28
N GLU A 278 46.82 72.43 -36.25
CA GLU A 278 47.05 71.36 -35.27
C GLU A 278 45.87 70.42 -35.13
#